data_AF-U4TZK4-F1
#
_entry.id   AF-U4TZK4-F1
#
_cell.length_a   1.000
_cell.length_b   1.000
_cell.length_c   1.000
_cell.angle_alpha   90.00
_cell.angle_beta   90.00
_cell.angle_gamma   90.00
#
_symmetry.space_group_name_H-M   'P 1'
#
loop_
_entity.id
_entity.type
_entity.pdbx_description
1 polymer ?
#
loop_
_entity_poly.entity_id
_entity_poly.type
_entity_poly.pdbx_seq_one_letter_code
_entity_poly.pdbx_strand_id
1 'polypeptide(L)'
;QQILLFSQRLYLRERPHDVPDQDRFLWSIPIVLVRQDRMNFHNTTPMVWMMKEREIEIANLPDEKHFIIVNPEEIGPFPVNYDAENWKLLVEFLQTDERTKIPVYTRAKLLHDAWNLAYAGDLNITIALNMTLFLRNERDYLAWDPVFTMIDHIGKHIDDLLVCRQFEVSATCSYNRLRLAGKRFQYYVKMLLTPLYEDLGEVPQPGESEGTTHLRNTAKIFLCQAGYEPCIDEANKEFHKWMESENPDEGNPVANQYICPVFKWRMFTEWLFGLERFINFPKTRKRSERTYLLKTLAGCPRYSGKIEYLLNLTLLQRDGNFSDSDLYLILSMLAGSSSGYNTLFDYLVSNWDEIKKNFADKPMLWNSIVASATGSFKSHTGLELVSQLYRKRQSEFGNADFIVEKSLRNIKVEIEWTDKNIPAMERWLLANDKE
;
A
#
# COMPACT_ATOMS: atom_id res chain seq x y z
N GLN A 1 9.13 24.13 -33.40
CA GLN A 1 8.12 24.51 -32.38
C GLN A 1 6.82 23.85 -32.77
N GLN A 2 6.08 23.34 -31.79
CA GLN A 2 4.87 22.55 -31.99
C GLN A 2 3.64 23.24 -31.40
N ILE A 3 2.46 22.77 -31.83
CA ILE A 3 1.16 23.06 -31.22
C ILE A 3 0.72 21.77 -30.52
N LEU A 4 0.47 21.81 -29.22
CA LEU A 4 -0.03 20.65 -28.46
C LEU A 4 -1.45 20.93 -27.94
N LEU A 5 -2.26 19.87 -27.89
CA LEU A 5 -3.61 19.89 -27.33
C LEU A 5 -3.56 19.57 -25.82
N PHE A 6 -4.17 20.43 -25.02
CA PHE A 6 -4.34 20.23 -23.58
C PHE A 6 -5.82 20.02 -23.30
N SER A 7 -6.15 19.02 -22.49
CA SER A 7 -7.53 18.72 -22.08
C SER A 7 -7.65 18.61 -20.57
N GLN A 8 -8.85 18.84 -20.05
CA GLN A 8 -9.18 18.64 -18.63
C GLN A 8 -10.39 17.74 -18.46
N ARG A 9 -10.38 16.92 -17.40
CA ARG A 9 -11.52 16.12 -16.96
C ARG A 9 -11.44 15.86 -15.46
N LEU A 10 -12.57 15.43 -14.87
CA LEU A 10 -12.57 14.96 -13.50
C LEU A 10 -11.62 13.77 -13.35
N TYR A 11 -10.73 13.85 -12.36
CA TYR A 11 -9.84 12.76 -11.99
C TYR A 11 -10.38 12.04 -10.76
N LEU A 12 -10.59 10.73 -10.89
CA LEU A 12 -11.02 9.85 -9.80
C LEU A 12 -9.99 8.73 -9.66
N ARG A 13 -9.27 8.71 -8.53
CA ARG A 13 -8.23 7.71 -8.28
C ARG A 13 -8.83 6.31 -8.08
N GLU A 14 -9.90 6.22 -7.30
CA GLU A 14 -10.54 4.96 -6.90
C GLU A 14 -11.86 4.78 -7.65
N ARG A 15 -12.14 3.55 -8.10
CA ARG A 15 -13.37 3.16 -8.82
C ARG A 15 -14.09 2.03 -8.06
N PRO A 16 -15.41 1.90 -8.17
CA PRO A 16 -16.34 2.77 -8.90
C PRO A 16 -16.94 3.83 -7.98
N HIS A 17 -16.68 5.10 -8.25
CA HIS A 17 -17.52 6.18 -7.74
C HIS A 17 -18.47 6.58 -8.86
N ASP A 18 -19.76 6.30 -8.70
CA ASP A 18 -20.78 6.86 -9.57
C ASP A 18 -20.85 8.36 -9.27
N VAL A 19 -20.20 9.17 -10.11
CA VAL A 19 -20.29 10.63 -10.06
C VAL A 19 -21.19 11.08 -11.21
N PRO A 20 -22.47 11.38 -10.95
CA PRO A 20 -23.38 11.87 -11.97
C PRO A 20 -22.82 13.14 -12.62
N ASP A 21 -23.04 13.28 -13.93
CA ASP A 21 -22.65 14.46 -14.71
C ASP A 21 -21.15 14.80 -14.63
N GLN A 22 -20.26 13.82 -14.43
CA GLN A 22 -18.82 14.06 -14.31
C GLN A 22 -18.21 14.85 -15.50
N ASP A 23 -18.76 14.66 -16.70
CA ASP A 23 -18.34 15.35 -17.92
C ASP A 23 -18.73 16.83 -17.96
N ARG A 24 -19.46 17.34 -16.96
CA ARG A 24 -19.79 18.76 -16.81
C ARG A 24 -18.78 19.53 -15.96
N PHE A 25 -17.94 18.84 -15.19
CA PHE A 25 -16.95 19.52 -14.37
C PHE A 25 -15.85 20.15 -15.25
N LEU A 26 -15.66 21.44 -15.05
CA LEU A 26 -14.71 22.31 -15.75
C LEU A 26 -14.15 23.32 -14.75
N TRP A 27 -12.83 23.45 -14.74
CA TRP A 27 -12.08 24.33 -13.87
C TRP A 27 -11.37 25.41 -14.69
N SER A 28 -11.08 26.54 -14.05
CA SER A 28 -10.15 27.53 -14.58
C SER A 28 -8.74 27.13 -14.14
N ILE A 29 -7.92 26.65 -15.07
CA ILE A 29 -6.62 26.04 -14.75
C ILE A 29 -5.49 26.94 -15.28
N PRO A 30 -4.59 27.44 -14.41
CA PRO A 30 -3.38 28.10 -14.87
C PRO A 30 -2.38 27.08 -15.41
N ILE A 31 -2.06 27.15 -16.70
CA ILE A 31 -1.08 26.26 -17.33
C ILE A 31 0.31 26.89 -17.15
N VAL A 32 1.00 26.50 -16.08
CA VAL A 32 2.43 26.78 -15.87
C VAL A 32 3.23 25.62 -16.46
N LEU A 33 4.20 25.92 -17.33
CA LEU A 33 4.94 24.91 -18.09
C LEU A 33 6.44 25.21 -18.09
N VAL A 34 7.25 24.17 -17.91
CA VAL A 34 8.70 24.17 -18.05
C VAL A 34 9.06 23.29 -19.24
N ARG A 35 10.02 23.75 -20.05
CA ARG A 35 10.52 23.05 -21.23
C ARG A 35 11.93 22.53 -20.97
N GLN A 36 12.26 21.35 -21.46
CA GLN A 36 13.61 20.79 -21.33
C GLN A 36 14.69 21.68 -22.00
N ASP A 37 14.39 22.26 -23.16
CA ASP A 37 15.31 23.13 -23.92
C ASP A 37 15.57 24.50 -23.23
N ARG A 38 14.73 24.86 -22.26
CA ARG A 38 14.86 26.09 -21.46
C ARG A 38 14.30 25.88 -20.06
N MET A 39 14.98 25.06 -19.26
CA MET A 39 14.56 24.76 -17.89
C MET A 39 14.65 26.01 -17.00
N ASN A 40 13.49 26.51 -16.56
CA ASN A 40 13.38 27.58 -15.57
C ASN A 40 12.19 27.30 -14.64
N PHE A 41 12.47 26.69 -13.49
CA PHE A 41 11.48 26.33 -12.48
C PHE A 41 11.06 27.51 -11.58
N HIS A 42 11.82 28.62 -11.59
CA HIS A 42 11.48 29.81 -10.82
C HIS A 42 10.36 30.65 -11.45
N ASN A 43 10.09 30.45 -12.74
CA ASN A 43 9.00 31.16 -13.41
C ASN A 43 7.68 30.41 -13.20
N THR A 44 6.89 30.87 -12.25
CA THR A 44 5.55 30.35 -11.95
C THR A 44 4.43 31.08 -12.71
N THR A 45 4.78 31.96 -13.66
CA THR A 45 3.80 32.69 -14.46
C THR A 45 3.09 31.72 -15.42
N PRO A 46 1.74 31.66 -15.42
CA PRO A 46 1.01 30.83 -16.37
C PRO A 46 1.30 31.27 -17.82
N MET A 47 1.59 30.30 -18.68
CA MET A 47 1.70 30.54 -20.12
C MET A 47 0.33 30.89 -20.72
N VAL A 48 -0.71 30.23 -20.22
CA VAL A 48 -2.11 30.46 -20.59
C VAL A 48 -3.02 30.04 -19.44
N TRP A 49 -4.22 30.60 -19.39
CA TRP A 49 -5.30 30.13 -18.53
C TRP A 49 -6.31 29.34 -19.36
N MET A 50 -6.57 28.09 -18.98
CA MET A 50 -7.64 27.28 -19.54
C MET A 50 -8.95 27.65 -18.85
N MET A 51 -9.80 28.45 -19.49
CA MET A 51 -10.90 29.15 -18.81
C MET A 51 -12.23 28.37 -18.89
N LYS A 52 -12.38 27.33 -18.05
CA LYS A 52 -13.55 26.44 -18.09
C LYS A 52 -13.80 25.89 -19.51
N GLU A 53 -12.72 25.61 -20.23
CA GLU A 53 -12.74 24.99 -21.55
C GLU A 53 -12.36 23.52 -21.41
N ARG A 54 -12.97 22.64 -22.21
CA ARG A 54 -12.64 21.21 -22.18
C ARG A 54 -11.25 20.94 -22.72
N GLU A 55 -10.88 21.68 -23.75
CA GLU A 55 -9.66 21.55 -24.53
C GLU A 55 -9.16 22.94 -24.96
N ILE A 56 -7.83 23.11 -25.02
CA ILE A 56 -7.16 24.27 -25.60
C ILE A 56 -5.94 23.83 -26.39
N GLU A 57 -5.57 24.60 -27.41
CA GLU A 57 -4.32 24.41 -28.15
C GLU A 57 -3.27 25.43 -27.69
N ILE A 58 -2.05 24.95 -27.42
CA ILE A 58 -0.93 25.80 -27.02
C ILE A 58 0.17 25.69 -28.07
N ALA A 59 0.47 26.81 -28.72
CA ALA A 59 1.53 26.92 -29.73
C ALA A 59 2.90 27.24 -29.12
N ASN A 60 3.94 27.22 -29.96
CA ASN A 60 5.33 27.58 -29.63
C ASN A 60 6.00 26.65 -28.61
N LEU A 61 5.50 25.42 -28.46
CA LEU A 61 6.07 24.39 -27.61
C LEU A 61 7.32 23.76 -28.24
N PRO A 62 8.20 23.08 -27.47
CA PRO A 62 9.43 22.52 -28.00
C PRO A 62 9.15 21.39 -29.02
N ASP A 63 10.20 20.87 -29.66
CA ASP A 63 10.05 19.73 -30.56
C ASP A 63 9.86 18.41 -29.79
N GLU A 64 9.61 17.33 -30.53
CA GLU A 64 9.29 15.99 -30.02
C GLU A 64 10.48 15.32 -29.30
N LYS A 65 11.66 15.94 -29.30
CA LYS A 65 12.86 15.42 -28.63
C LYS A 65 13.06 16.03 -27.25
N HIS A 66 12.20 16.97 -26.85
CA HIS A 66 12.30 17.69 -25.60
C HIS A 66 11.00 17.54 -24.82
N PHE A 67 11.09 17.06 -23.58
CA PHE A 67 9.91 16.97 -22.74
C PHE A 67 9.43 18.36 -22.29
N ILE A 68 8.16 18.41 -21.92
CA ILE A 68 7.56 19.47 -21.12
C ILE A 68 7.16 18.92 -19.75
N ILE A 69 7.18 19.80 -18.75
CA ILE A 69 6.61 19.56 -17.43
C ILE A 69 5.56 20.63 -17.18
N VAL A 70 4.32 20.21 -16.96
CA VAL A 70 3.23 21.10 -16.60
C VAL A 70 3.03 21.04 -15.10
N ASN A 71 2.62 22.16 -14.51
CA ASN A 71 2.39 22.29 -13.08
C ASN A 71 3.64 21.89 -12.25
N PRO A 72 4.84 22.45 -12.55
CA PRO A 72 6.05 22.19 -11.78
C PRO A 72 5.82 22.57 -10.32
N GLU A 73 6.52 21.88 -9.40
CA GLU A 73 6.43 22.10 -7.94
C GLU A 73 5.00 22.02 -7.35
N GLU A 74 4.06 21.41 -8.08
CA GLU A 74 2.67 21.24 -7.63
C GLU A 74 1.95 22.55 -7.28
N ILE A 75 2.18 23.60 -8.08
CA ILE A 75 1.55 24.92 -7.93
C ILE A 75 0.01 24.83 -7.87
N GLY A 76 -0.59 23.93 -8.67
CA GLY A 76 -2.02 23.70 -8.74
C GLY A 76 -2.43 22.29 -8.26
N PRO A 77 -3.64 22.13 -7.69
CA PRO A 77 -4.10 20.86 -7.13
C PRO A 77 -4.69 19.93 -8.21
N PHE A 78 -3.89 19.58 -9.22
CA PHE A 78 -4.28 18.66 -10.28
C PHE A 78 -3.12 17.78 -10.75
N PRO A 79 -3.37 16.48 -11.03
CA PRO A 79 -2.39 15.62 -11.66
C PRO A 79 -2.24 15.99 -13.14
N VAL A 80 -1.06 15.72 -13.70
CA VAL A 80 -0.78 15.90 -15.12
C VAL A 80 -0.45 14.57 -15.75
N ASN A 81 -1.18 14.22 -16.81
CA ASN A 81 -0.81 13.11 -17.68
C ASN A 81 -0.18 13.65 -18.97
N TYR A 82 0.75 12.88 -19.51
CA TYR A 82 1.40 13.16 -20.79
C TYR A 82 1.20 11.99 -21.74
N ASP A 83 1.46 12.21 -23.02
CA ASP A 83 1.60 11.09 -23.95
C ASP A 83 2.82 10.20 -23.60
N ALA A 84 2.88 9.04 -24.25
CA ALA A 84 3.92 8.05 -23.97
C ALA A 84 5.34 8.54 -24.31
N GLU A 85 5.50 9.43 -25.29
CA GLU A 85 6.83 9.91 -25.69
C GLU A 85 7.37 10.93 -24.69
N ASN A 86 6.54 11.87 -24.22
CA ASN A 86 6.95 12.80 -23.17
C ASN A 86 7.28 12.08 -21.86
N TRP A 87 6.50 11.06 -21.47
CA TRP A 87 6.84 10.20 -20.33
C TRP A 87 8.18 9.48 -20.52
N LYS A 88 8.45 8.95 -21.73
CA LYS A 88 9.73 8.29 -22.05
C LYS A 88 10.91 9.26 -21.95
N LEU A 89 10.79 10.47 -22.51
CA LEU A 89 11.81 11.51 -22.41
C LEU A 89 12.09 11.90 -20.94
N LEU A 90 11.04 11.99 -20.11
CA LEU A 90 11.20 12.22 -18.66
C LEU A 90 11.93 11.06 -17.98
N VAL A 91 11.57 9.81 -18.26
CA VAL A 91 12.26 8.62 -17.73
C VAL A 91 13.74 8.60 -18.10
N GLU A 92 14.06 8.90 -19.36
CA GLU A 92 15.44 8.95 -19.85
C GLU A 92 16.24 10.05 -19.17
N PHE A 93 15.70 11.27 -19.12
CA PHE A 93 16.36 12.40 -18.45
C PHE A 93 16.55 12.14 -16.95
N LEU A 94 15.53 11.56 -16.30
CA LEU A 94 15.56 11.35 -14.86
C LEU A 94 16.67 10.38 -14.42
N GLN A 95 17.07 9.43 -15.28
CA GLN A 95 18.12 8.47 -14.98
C GLN A 95 19.55 9.03 -15.15
N THR A 96 19.70 10.26 -15.64
CA THR A 96 21.00 10.92 -15.79
C THR A 96 21.41 11.71 -14.55
N ASP A 97 22.67 12.12 -14.47
CA ASP A 97 23.14 13.03 -13.43
C ASP A 97 22.46 14.41 -13.49
N GLU A 98 21.92 14.78 -14.66
CA GLU A 98 21.20 16.05 -14.83
C GLU A 98 19.82 16.09 -14.17
N ARG A 99 19.32 14.97 -13.63
CA ARG A 99 17.98 14.95 -13.00
C ARG A 99 17.80 16.01 -11.91
N THR A 100 18.86 16.38 -11.19
CA THR A 100 18.78 17.40 -10.13
C THR A 100 18.49 18.80 -10.66
N LYS A 101 18.58 19.04 -11.98
CA LYS A 101 18.07 20.26 -12.63
C LYS A 101 16.55 20.39 -12.52
N ILE A 102 15.83 19.26 -12.36
CA ILE A 102 14.41 19.25 -11.99
C ILE A 102 14.33 19.32 -10.45
N PRO A 103 13.72 20.35 -9.85
CA PRO A 103 13.59 20.47 -8.38
C PRO A 103 12.87 19.28 -7.76
N VAL A 104 13.19 18.98 -6.50
CA VAL A 104 12.68 17.77 -5.83
C VAL A 104 11.15 17.69 -5.79
N TYR A 105 10.45 18.79 -5.50
CA TYR A 105 8.98 18.81 -5.51
C TYR A 105 8.40 18.43 -6.87
N THR A 106 9.07 18.83 -7.96
CA THR A 106 8.66 18.41 -9.31
C THR A 106 8.95 16.93 -9.55
N ARG A 107 10.09 16.40 -9.09
CA ARG A 107 10.40 14.95 -9.21
C ARG A 107 9.40 14.09 -8.41
N ALA A 108 9.09 14.52 -7.18
CA ALA A 108 8.07 13.91 -6.33
C ALA A 108 6.70 13.94 -7.01
N LYS A 109 6.30 15.09 -7.58
CA LYS A 109 5.05 15.22 -8.33
C LYS A 109 5.00 14.29 -9.54
N LEU A 110 6.08 14.17 -10.32
CA LEU A 110 6.12 13.28 -11.48
C LEU A 110 5.91 11.81 -11.08
N LEU A 111 6.54 11.37 -9.98
CA LEU A 111 6.32 10.04 -9.40
C LEU A 111 4.89 9.86 -8.89
N HIS A 112 4.40 10.85 -8.14
CA HIS A 112 3.04 10.87 -7.60
C HIS A 112 1.99 10.75 -8.72
N ASP A 113 2.08 11.61 -9.75
CA ASP A 113 1.12 11.64 -10.85
C ASP A 113 1.21 10.35 -11.67
N ALA A 114 2.42 9.88 -12.01
CA ALA A 114 2.59 8.63 -12.76
C ALA A 114 1.96 7.44 -12.03
N TRP A 115 2.21 7.30 -10.72
CA TRP A 115 1.63 6.23 -9.91
C TRP A 115 0.11 6.32 -9.83
N ASN A 116 -0.42 7.49 -9.45
CA ASN A 116 -1.85 7.66 -9.24
C ASN A 116 -2.64 7.52 -10.55
N LEU A 117 -2.13 8.06 -11.66
CA LEU A 117 -2.73 7.88 -12.99
C LEU A 117 -2.73 6.40 -13.42
N ALA A 118 -1.63 5.67 -13.15
CA ALA A 118 -1.58 4.24 -13.44
C ALA A 118 -2.57 3.45 -12.58
N TYR A 119 -2.68 3.78 -11.30
CA TYR A 119 -3.63 3.18 -10.38
C TYR A 119 -5.08 3.40 -10.83
N ALA A 120 -5.41 4.62 -11.28
CA ALA A 120 -6.72 4.98 -11.83
C ALA A 120 -7.01 4.36 -13.20
N GLY A 121 -6.01 3.73 -13.84
CA GLY A 121 -6.11 3.13 -15.17
C GLY A 121 -5.94 4.09 -16.34
N ASP A 122 -5.51 5.32 -16.07
CA ASP A 122 -5.30 6.43 -17.02
C ASP A 122 -3.86 6.51 -17.57
N LEU A 123 -2.94 5.75 -16.98
CA LEU A 123 -1.58 5.53 -17.46
C LEU A 123 -1.26 4.04 -17.47
N ASN A 124 -0.39 3.59 -18.37
CA ASN A 124 0.09 2.22 -18.34
C ASN A 124 0.99 2.02 -17.11
N ILE A 125 0.71 0.99 -16.30
CA ILE A 125 1.48 0.65 -15.11
C ILE A 125 2.98 0.49 -15.37
N THR A 126 3.37 0.03 -16.57
CA THR A 126 4.79 -0.09 -16.93
C THR A 126 5.49 1.27 -17.09
N ILE A 127 4.77 2.33 -17.46
CA ILE A 127 5.32 3.69 -17.51
C ILE A 127 5.56 4.19 -16.07
N ALA A 128 4.62 3.96 -15.16
CA ALA A 128 4.79 4.29 -13.76
C ALA A 128 5.98 3.55 -13.12
N LEU A 129 6.18 2.26 -13.44
CA LEU A 129 7.34 1.49 -13.00
C LEU A 129 8.66 1.96 -13.67
N ASN A 130 8.63 2.41 -14.92
CA ASN A 130 9.81 3.02 -15.53
C ASN A 130 10.22 4.32 -14.83
N MET A 131 9.26 5.12 -14.35
CA MET A 131 9.53 6.34 -13.59
C MET A 131 10.27 6.08 -12.28
N THR A 132 10.22 4.88 -11.70
CA THR A 132 10.93 4.55 -10.46
C THR A 132 12.40 4.16 -10.68
N LEU A 133 12.85 3.97 -11.93
CA LEU A 133 14.21 3.52 -12.22
C LEU A 133 15.31 4.48 -11.75
N PHE A 134 15.05 5.79 -11.74
CA PHE A 134 16.03 6.78 -11.30
C PHE A 134 16.26 6.77 -9.77
N LEU A 135 15.35 6.15 -9.00
CA LEU A 135 15.39 6.16 -7.54
C LEU A 135 16.66 5.52 -6.97
N ARG A 136 17.31 4.61 -7.73
CA ARG A 136 18.62 4.07 -7.39
C ARG A 136 19.64 5.17 -7.05
N ASN A 137 19.52 6.33 -7.70
CA ASN A 137 20.40 7.48 -7.53
C ASN A 137 19.71 8.68 -6.83
N GLU A 138 18.53 8.49 -6.25
CA GLU A 138 17.78 9.54 -5.55
C GLU A 138 17.99 9.42 -4.04
N ARG A 139 18.28 10.54 -3.37
CA ARG A 139 18.54 10.59 -1.92
C ARG A 139 17.71 11.66 -1.20
N ASP A 140 16.92 12.44 -1.94
CA ASP A 140 16.02 13.41 -1.33
C ASP A 140 14.73 12.74 -0.85
N TYR A 141 14.39 12.94 0.41
CA TYR A 141 13.27 12.26 1.07
C TYR A 141 11.92 12.59 0.41
N LEU A 142 11.75 13.82 -0.09
CA LEU A 142 10.48 14.25 -0.70
C LEU A 142 10.17 13.47 -1.98
N ALA A 143 11.20 13.05 -2.72
CA ALA A 143 11.00 12.23 -3.92
C ALA A 143 10.57 10.79 -3.60
N TRP A 144 10.86 10.29 -2.40
CA TRP A 144 10.55 8.91 -1.99
C TRP A 144 9.15 8.74 -1.40
N ASP A 145 8.56 9.78 -0.81
CA ASP A 145 7.20 9.74 -0.23
C ASP A 145 6.12 9.12 -1.17
N PRO A 146 5.98 9.53 -2.45
CA PRO A 146 5.02 8.90 -3.36
C PRO A 146 5.35 7.43 -3.65
N VAL A 147 6.63 7.04 -3.58
CA VAL A 147 7.10 5.67 -3.85
C VAL A 147 6.67 4.74 -2.73
N PHE A 148 6.77 5.15 -1.46
CA PHE A 148 6.30 4.33 -0.34
C PHE A 148 4.80 4.04 -0.42
N THR A 149 4.01 5.04 -0.83
CA THR A 149 2.57 4.86 -1.09
C THR A 149 2.33 3.87 -2.22
N MET A 150 3.09 3.96 -3.32
CA MET A 150 3.06 3.00 -4.41
C MET A 150 3.37 1.58 -3.92
N ILE A 151 4.45 1.40 -3.14
CA ILE A 151 4.88 0.09 -2.65
C ILE A 151 3.80 -0.54 -1.77
N ASP A 152 3.21 0.22 -0.85
CA ASP A 152 2.13 -0.27 0.02
C ASP A 152 0.89 -0.70 -0.78
N HIS A 153 0.44 0.15 -1.71
CA HIS A 153 -0.74 -0.14 -2.52
C HIS A 153 -0.53 -1.33 -3.45
N ILE A 154 0.59 -1.40 -4.19
CA ILE A 154 0.92 -2.56 -5.01
C ILE A 154 1.04 -3.81 -4.13
N GLY A 155 1.70 -3.70 -2.98
CA GLY A 155 1.84 -4.77 -1.99
C GLY A 155 0.48 -5.37 -1.63
N LYS A 156 -0.53 -4.54 -1.31
CA LYS A 156 -1.89 -4.99 -0.97
C LYS A 156 -2.64 -5.71 -2.10
N HIS A 157 -2.29 -5.45 -3.35
CA HIS A 157 -2.84 -6.15 -4.52
C HIS A 157 -2.15 -7.48 -4.78
N ILE A 158 -0.83 -7.49 -4.62
CA ILE A 158 0.01 -8.64 -4.86
C ILE A 158 -0.04 -9.65 -3.70
N ASP A 159 -0.19 -9.18 -2.47
CA ASP A 159 -0.15 -10.00 -1.26
C ASP A 159 -1.27 -11.05 -1.25
N ASP A 160 -2.45 -10.78 -1.84
CA ASP A 160 -3.53 -11.78 -2.00
C ASP A 160 -3.05 -13.00 -2.79
N LEU A 161 -2.26 -12.75 -3.83
CA LEU A 161 -1.73 -13.77 -4.71
C LEU A 161 -0.75 -14.69 -3.97
N LEU A 162 -0.08 -14.19 -2.92
CA LEU A 162 0.93 -14.90 -2.14
C LEU A 162 0.36 -15.89 -1.11
N VAL A 163 -0.95 -15.88 -0.83
CA VAL A 163 -1.55 -16.74 0.20
C VAL A 163 -1.77 -18.16 -0.34
N CYS A 164 -1.01 -19.11 0.21
CA CYS A 164 -1.22 -20.55 0.04
C CYS A 164 -2.41 -21.01 0.88
N ARG A 165 -3.56 -21.30 0.25
CA ARG A 165 -4.72 -21.87 0.96
C ARG A 165 -4.51 -23.35 1.23
N GLN A 166 -5.06 -23.82 2.35
CA GLN A 166 -4.83 -25.16 2.90
C GLN A 166 -5.25 -26.31 1.95
N PHE A 167 -6.13 -26.03 0.99
CA PHE A 167 -6.59 -26.99 -0.03
C PHE A 167 -5.71 -27.02 -1.29
N GLU A 168 -4.73 -26.13 -1.44
CA GLU A 168 -3.79 -26.16 -2.56
C GLU A 168 -2.62 -27.11 -2.25
N VAL A 169 -2.32 -28.03 -3.18
CA VAL A 169 -1.15 -28.92 -3.07
C VAL A 169 0.12 -28.07 -3.05
N SER A 170 0.99 -28.28 -2.05
CA SER A 170 2.24 -27.52 -1.79
C SER A 170 3.11 -27.25 -3.04
N ALA A 171 3.22 -28.22 -3.95
CA ALA A 171 3.98 -28.07 -5.19
C ALA A 171 3.35 -27.05 -6.18
N THR A 172 2.03 -27.08 -6.34
CA THR A 172 1.26 -26.11 -7.15
C THR A 172 1.27 -24.72 -6.49
N CYS A 173 1.36 -24.71 -5.16
CA CYS A 173 1.43 -23.52 -4.34
C CYS A 173 2.69 -22.68 -4.62
N SER A 174 3.83 -23.32 -4.83
CA SER A 174 5.13 -22.65 -4.98
C SER A 174 5.39 -22.12 -6.41
N TYR A 175 4.72 -22.67 -7.43
CA TYR A 175 5.01 -22.42 -8.85
C TYR A 175 3.92 -21.67 -9.61
N ASN A 176 2.88 -21.16 -8.93
CA ASN A 176 1.86 -20.34 -9.58
C ASN A 176 2.48 -19.01 -10.06
N ARG A 177 2.32 -18.71 -11.36
CA ARG A 177 2.85 -17.51 -12.02
C ARG A 177 2.53 -16.21 -11.30
N LEU A 178 1.31 -16.09 -10.74
CA LEU A 178 0.87 -14.91 -9.99
C LEU A 178 1.64 -14.71 -8.68
N ARG A 179 2.15 -15.79 -8.06
CA ARG A 179 2.99 -15.72 -6.86
C ARG A 179 4.42 -15.28 -7.15
N LEU A 180 4.91 -15.66 -8.33
CA LEU A 180 6.20 -15.20 -8.84
C LEU A 180 6.21 -13.69 -9.02
N ALA A 181 5.10 -13.09 -9.49
CA ALA A 181 4.97 -11.63 -9.56
C ALA A 181 5.18 -10.96 -8.21
N GLY A 182 4.64 -11.52 -7.12
CA GLY A 182 4.82 -10.94 -5.80
C GLY A 182 6.20 -11.12 -5.19
N LYS A 183 6.83 -12.28 -5.38
CA LYS A 183 8.23 -12.46 -5.01
C LYS A 183 9.15 -11.51 -5.76
N ARG A 184 8.92 -11.31 -7.07
CA ARG A 184 9.67 -10.36 -7.90
C ARG A 184 9.43 -8.92 -7.48
N PHE A 185 8.20 -8.55 -7.14
CA PHE A 185 7.93 -7.21 -6.64
C PHE A 185 8.64 -6.95 -5.30
N GLN A 186 8.61 -7.91 -4.36
CA GLN A 186 9.37 -7.82 -3.11
C GLN A 186 10.89 -7.73 -3.37
N TYR A 187 11.40 -8.45 -4.37
CA TYR A 187 12.79 -8.34 -4.79
C TYR A 187 13.10 -6.94 -5.36
N TYR A 188 12.25 -6.41 -6.24
CA TYR A 188 12.39 -5.06 -6.80
C TYR A 188 12.39 -3.97 -5.72
N VAL A 189 11.50 -4.09 -4.72
CA VAL A 189 11.48 -3.18 -3.55
C VAL A 189 12.81 -3.23 -2.80
N LYS A 190 13.37 -4.42 -2.56
CA LYS A 190 14.70 -4.56 -1.94
C LYS A 190 15.79 -3.95 -2.82
N MET A 191 15.78 -4.19 -4.12
CA MET A 191 16.74 -3.62 -5.07
C MET A 191 16.74 -2.08 -5.06
N LEU A 192 15.57 -1.46 -4.90
CA LEU A 192 15.45 0.01 -4.77
C LEU A 192 15.95 0.52 -3.42
N LEU A 193 15.56 -0.13 -2.33
CA LEU A 193 15.74 0.40 -0.98
C LEU A 193 17.05 0.00 -0.31
N THR A 194 17.67 -1.14 -0.68
CA THR A 194 18.91 -1.60 -0.07
C THR A 194 20.05 -0.59 -0.26
N PRO A 195 20.34 -0.09 -1.47
CA PRO A 195 21.39 0.92 -1.65
C PRO A 195 21.13 2.20 -0.86
N LEU A 196 19.86 2.63 -0.80
CA LEU A 196 19.46 3.80 -0.01
C LEU A 196 19.72 3.58 1.48
N TYR A 197 19.34 2.42 2.00
CA TYR A 197 19.51 2.08 3.41
C TYR A 197 20.99 1.96 3.80
N GLU A 198 21.80 1.30 2.96
CA GLU A 198 23.24 1.16 3.17
C GLU A 198 23.96 2.52 3.16
N ASP A 199 23.60 3.41 2.23
CA ASP A 199 24.17 4.76 2.16
C ASP A 199 23.82 5.62 3.38
N LEU A 200 22.59 5.51 3.90
CA LEU A 200 22.16 6.27 5.08
C LEU A 200 22.77 5.71 6.37
N GLY A 201 23.01 4.39 6.44
CA GLY A 201 23.49 3.68 7.62
C GLY A 201 22.42 3.49 8.70
N GLU A 202 22.80 2.85 9.82
CA GLU A 202 21.86 2.48 10.90
C GLU A 202 21.47 3.67 11.80
N VAL A 203 22.40 4.59 12.05
CA VAL A 203 22.25 5.66 13.05
C VAL A 203 22.33 7.04 12.39
N PRO A 204 21.43 7.98 12.74
CA PRO A 204 21.49 9.36 12.26
C PRO A 204 22.86 10.00 12.49
N GLN A 205 23.37 10.69 11.47
CA GLN A 205 24.66 11.39 11.56
C GLN A 205 24.51 12.75 12.26
N PRO A 206 25.57 13.29 12.89
CA PRO A 206 25.53 14.64 13.45
C PRO A 206 25.18 15.69 12.39
N GLY A 207 24.15 16.51 12.64
CA GLY A 207 23.67 17.53 11.71
C GLY A 207 22.75 17.03 10.60
N GLU A 208 22.32 15.77 10.66
CA GLU A 208 21.34 15.20 9.74
C GLU A 208 19.98 15.90 9.80
N SER A 209 19.36 16.09 8.64
CA SER A 209 18.02 16.69 8.57
C SER A 209 16.95 15.70 9.06
N GLU A 210 15.86 16.23 9.64
CA GLU A 210 14.71 15.41 10.04
C GLU A 210 14.15 14.59 8.87
N GLY A 211 14.14 15.14 7.65
CA GLY A 211 13.69 14.45 6.44
C GLY A 211 14.58 13.26 6.08
N THR A 212 15.89 13.38 6.22
CA THR A 212 16.84 12.27 6.02
C THR A 212 16.66 11.17 7.06
N THR A 213 16.48 11.54 8.34
CA THR A 213 16.17 10.58 9.40
C THR A 213 14.83 9.88 9.14
N HIS A 214 13.82 10.62 8.66
CA HIS A 214 12.53 10.05 8.27
C HIS A 214 12.69 9.04 7.14
N LEU A 215 13.42 9.41 6.07
CA LEU A 215 13.68 8.53 4.92
C LEU A 215 14.33 7.22 5.35
N ARG A 216 15.35 7.28 6.20
CA ARG A 216 16.03 6.10 6.76
C ARG A 216 15.05 5.16 7.46
N ASN A 217 14.25 5.70 8.38
CA ASN A 217 13.30 4.91 9.16
C ASN A 217 12.21 4.29 8.25
N THR A 218 11.70 5.06 7.28
CA THR A 218 10.69 4.57 6.35
C THR A 218 11.27 3.50 5.42
N ALA A 219 12.46 3.71 4.85
CA ALA A 219 13.15 2.71 4.03
C ALA A 219 13.38 1.40 4.80
N LYS A 220 13.80 1.50 6.06
CA LYS A 220 13.97 0.36 6.97
C LYS A 220 12.66 -0.41 7.16
N ILE A 221 11.55 0.28 7.42
CA ILE A 221 10.23 -0.35 7.60
C ILE A 221 9.84 -1.16 6.35
N PHE A 222 9.93 -0.57 5.16
CA PHE A 222 9.57 -1.24 3.92
C PHE A 222 10.52 -2.39 3.55
N LEU A 223 11.83 -2.26 3.83
CA LEU A 223 12.81 -3.35 3.66
C LEU A 223 12.51 -4.55 4.56
N CYS A 224 12.27 -4.29 5.86
CA CYS A 224 11.86 -5.33 6.80
C CYS A 224 10.55 -5.99 6.35
N GLN A 225 9.57 -5.22 5.89
CA GLN A 225 8.29 -5.76 5.38
C GLN A 225 8.48 -6.64 4.13
N ALA A 226 9.47 -6.34 3.28
CA ALA A 226 9.84 -7.08 2.08
C ALA A 226 10.75 -8.30 2.35
N GLY A 227 11.12 -8.57 3.61
CA GLY A 227 11.90 -9.76 3.98
C GLY A 227 13.41 -9.57 3.88
N TYR A 228 13.92 -8.35 4.11
CA TYR A 228 15.36 -8.11 4.17
C TYR A 228 15.93 -8.57 5.52
N GLU A 229 16.63 -9.71 5.53
CA GLU A 229 17.05 -10.40 6.77
C GLU A 229 17.86 -9.53 7.74
N PRO A 230 18.86 -8.73 7.30
CA PRO A 230 19.61 -7.87 8.23
C PRO A 230 18.73 -6.93 9.04
N CYS A 231 17.69 -6.36 8.42
CA CYS A 231 16.72 -5.50 9.12
C CYS A 231 15.87 -6.30 10.13
N ILE A 232 15.50 -7.53 9.79
CA ILE A 232 14.69 -8.39 10.66
C ILE A 232 15.53 -8.91 11.84
N ASP A 233 16.80 -9.23 11.62
CA ASP A 233 17.74 -9.65 12.66
C ASP A 233 17.98 -8.53 13.68
N GLU A 234 18.17 -7.30 13.20
CA GLU A 234 18.28 -6.14 14.07
C GLU A 234 16.99 -5.93 14.89
N ALA A 235 15.83 -5.98 14.25
CA ALA A 235 14.54 -5.88 14.94
C ALA A 235 14.37 -6.98 16.01
N ASN A 236 14.81 -8.20 15.69
CA ASN A 236 14.77 -9.33 16.60
C ASN A 236 15.68 -9.11 17.82
N LYS A 237 16.91 -8.62 17.60
CA LYS A 237 17.86 -8.30 18.66
C LYS A 237 17.31 -7.22 19.60
N GLU A 238 16.72 -6.16 19.06
CA GLU A 238 16.10 -5.11 19.88
C GLU A 238 14.89 -5.63 20.66
N PHE A 239 14.08 -6.50 20.06
CA PHE A 239 12.93 -7.09 20.72
C PHE A 239 13.32 -8.04 21.86
N HIS A 240 14.40 -8.81 21.71
CA HIS A 240 14.88 -9.72 22.75
C HIS A 240 15.32 -8.97 24.02
N LYS A 241 15.81 -7.72 23.91
CA LYS A 241 16.09 -6.88 25.09
C LYS A 241 14.84 -6.65 25.94
N TRP A 242 13.66 -6.59 25.33
CA TRP A 242 12.40 -6.50 26.07
C TRP A 242 12.01 -7.82 26.70
N MET A 243 12.20 -8.93 25.98
CA MET A 243 11.93 -10.27 26.49
C MET A 243 12.82 -10.65 27.69
N GLU A 244 14.06 -10.16 27.71
CA GLU A 244 15.05 -10.42 28.76
C GLU A 244 15.02 -9.37 29.90
N SER A 245 14.15 -8.37 29.83
CA SER A 245 14.04 -7.36 30.88
C SER A 245 13.49 -7.97 32.18
N GLU A 246 13.95 -7.47 33.33
CA GLU A 246 13.48 -7.95 34.65
C GLU A 246 11.97 -7.74 34.83
N ASN A 247 11.45 -6.61 34.36
CA ASN A 247 10.03 -6.23 34.47
C ASN A 247 9.45 -5.83 33.09
N PRO A 248 9.15 -6.79 32.19
CA PRO A 248 8.71 -6.49 30.81
C PRO A 248 7.34 -5.80 30.73
N ASP A 249 6.53 -5.90 31.79
CA ASP A 249 5.22 -5.25 31.84
C ASP A 249 5.30 -3.75 32.17
N GLU A 250 6.33 -3.30 32.89
CA GLU A 250 6.48 -1.90 33.34
C GLU A 250 6.74 -0.93 32.18
N GLY A 251 7.37 -1.41 31.11
CA GLY A 251 7.72 -0.58 29.96
C GLY A 251 8.06 -1.41 28.73
N ASN A 252 7.93 -0.79 27.56
CA ASN A 252 8.45 -1.34 26.31
C ASN A 252 9.68 -0.51 25.90
N PRO A 253 10.91 -1.05 26.03
CA PRO A 253 12.12 -0.35 25.61
C PRO A 253 12.31 -0.38 24.08
N VAL A 254 11.50 -1.15 23.35
CA VAL A 254 11.65 -1.37 21.91
C VAL A 254 10.94 -0.27 21.14
N ALA A 255 11.68 0.39 20.25
CA ALA A 255 11.09 1.33 19.30
C ALA A 255 10.03 0.63 18.42
N ASN A 256 8.91 1.32 18.19
CA ASN A 256 7.74 0.80 17.49
C ASN A 256 8.05 0.10 16.15
N GLN A 257 9.04 0.62 15.41
CA GLN A 257 9.45 0.10 14.10
C GLN A 257 9.96 -1.35 14.13
N TYR A 258 10.43 -1.86 15.28
CA TYR A 258 10.95 -3.22 15.40
C TYR A 258 9.90 -4.28 15.73
N ILE A 259 8.73 -3.87 16.25
CA ILE A 259 7.71 -4.83 16.72
C ILE A 259 7.06 -5.58 15.56
N CYS A 260 6.64 -4.86 14.52
CA CYS A 260 5.94 -5.46 13.38
C CYS A 260 6.80 -6.47 12.61
N PRO A 261 8.09 -6.18 12.28
CA PRO A 261 8.99 -7.17 11.68
C PRO A 261 9.10 -8.47 12.47
N VAL A 262 9.23 -8.39 13.80
CA VAL A 262 9.32 -9.57 14.68
C VAL A 262 8.03 -10.38 14.62
N PHE A 263 6.87 -9.75 14.79
CA PHE A 263 5.58 -10.45 14.73
C PHE A 263 5.27 -11.06 13.37
N LYS A 264 5.76 -10.43 12.29
CA LYS A 264 5.60 -10.90 10.91
C LYS A 264 6.47 -12.11 10.60
N TRP A 265 7.77 -12.07 10.95
CA TRP A 265 8.78 -13.00 10.44
C TRP A 265 9.30 -14.02 11.45
N ARG A 266 9.27 -13.71 12.75
CA ARG A 266 9.81 -14.58 13.81
C ARG A 266 8.75 -15.54 14.35
N MET A 267 9.15 -16.36 15.32
CA MET A 267 8.38 -17.52 15.78
C MET A 267 7.10 -17.11 16.53
N PHE A 268 6.34 -18.13 16.95
CA PHE A 268 5.11 -17.95 17.72
C PHE A 268 5.38 -17.42 19.14
N THR A 269 6.56 -17.70 19.68
CA THR A 269 7.05 -17.30 21.02
C THR A 269 7.07 -15.79 21.22
N GLU A 270 7.64 -15.03 20.29
CA GLU A 270 7.76 -13.57 20.37
C GLU A 270 6.39 -12.91 20.20
N TRP A 271 5.52 -13.49 19.37
CA TRP A 271 4.16 -13.02 19.21
C TRP A 271 3.30 -13.27 20.46
N LEU A 272 3.38 -14.47 21.05
CA LEU A 272 2.75 -14.78 22.34
C LEU A 272 3.26 -13.84 23.42
N PHE A 273 4.57 -13.53 23.40
CA PHE A 273 5.14 -12.58 24.33
C PHE A 273 4.44 -11.22 24.24
N GLY A 274 4.23 -10.71 23.02
CA GLY A 274 3.47 -9.47 22.81
C GLY A 274 2.02 -9.58 23.28
N LEU A 275 1.35 -10.70 23.02
CA LEU A 275 -0.03 -10.93 23.38
C LEU A 275 -0.25 -10.92 24.90
N GLU A 276 0.62 -11.58 25.66
CA GLU A 276 0.58 -11.58 27.13
C GLU A 276 0.71 -10.16 27.69
N ARG A 277 1.63 -9.37 27.16
CA ARG A 277 1.83 -7.96 27.53
C ARG A 277 0.62 -7.08 27.16
N PHE A 278 -0.12 -7.43 26.12
CA PHE A 278 -1.38 -6.77 25.79
C PHE A 278 -2.51 -7.13 26.78
N ILE A 279 -2.60 -8.40 27.16
CA ILE A 279 -3.62 -8.91 28.10
C ILE A 279 -3.38 -8.35 29.51
N ASN A 280 -2.13 -8.43 29.98
CA ASN A 280 -1.73 -7.98 31.31
C ASN A 280 -1.35 -6.49 31.35
N PHE A 281 -1.78 -5.70 30.38
CA PHE A 281 -1.31 -4.33 30.19
C PHE A 281 -1.59 -3.44 31.42
N PRO A 282 -0.56 -2.86 32.06
CA PRO A 282 -0.74 -2.06 33.27
C PRO A 282 -1.59 -0.80 33.04
N LYS A 283 -2.54 -0.54 33.94
CA LYS A 283 -3.39 0.67 33.90
C LYS A 283 -2.61 1.97 34.05
N THR A 284 -1.39 1.91 34.58
CA THR A 284 -0.48 3.05 34.76
C THR A 284 0.19 3.49 33.46
N ARG A 285 0.23 2.63 32.44
CA ARG A 285 0.87 2.92 31.15
C ARG A 285 -0.07 3.63 30.18
N LYS A 286 0.51 4.29 29.18
CA LYS A 286 -0.25 5.03 28.15
C LYS A 286 -1.09 4.07 27.32
N ARG A 287 -2.40 4.31 27.24
CA ARG A 287 -3.34 3.49 26.45
C ARG A 287 -2.97 3.39 24.96
N SER A 288 -2.29 4.40 24.42
CA SER A 288 -1.77 4.38 23.05
C SER A 288 -0.77 3.26 22.80
N GLU A 289 0.03 2.88 23.80
CA GLU A 289 0.98 1.76 23.69
C GLU A 289 0.24 0.42 23.58
N ARG A 290 -0.79 0.20 24.42
CA ARG A 290 -1.66 -0.98 24.30
C ARG A 290 -2.32 -1.07 22.93
N THR A 291 -2.81 0.07 22.43
CA THR A 291 -3.46 0.18 21.12
C THR A 291 -2.48 -0.15 19.99
N TYR A 292 -1.25 0.37 20.06
CA TYR A 292 -0.19 0.07 19.09
C TYR A 292 0.17 -1.41 19.09
N LEU A 293 0.33 -2.01 20.27
CA LEU A 293 0.63 -3.43 20.42
C LEU A 293 -0.47 -4.32 19.82
N LEU A 294 -1.75 -3.98 20.04
CA LEU A 294 -2.85 -4.71 19.41
C LEU A 294 -2.85 -4.57 17.89
N LYS A 295 -2.58 -3.36 17.38
CA LYS A 295 -2.48 -3.12 15.94
C LYS A 295 -1.43 -4.02 15.31
N THR A 296 -0.25 -4.13 15.92
CA THR A 296 0.84 -4.95 15.39
C THR A 296 0.58 -6.45 15.58
N LEU A 297 -0.01 -6.88 16.71
CA LEU A 297 -0.39 -8.27 16.95
C LEU A 297 -1.38 -8.79 15.92
N ALA A 298 -2.34 -7.96 15.49
CA ALA A 298 -3.35 -8.35 14.50
C ALA A 298 -2.90 -8.12 13.06
N GLY A 299 -2.26 -6.99 12.76
CA GLY A 299 -1.99 -6.55 11.38
C GLY A 299 -0.69 -7.08 10.76
N CYS A 300 0.31 -7.42 11.58
CA CYS A 300 1.63 -7.83 11.08
C CYS A 300 1.81 -9.33 10.79
N PRO A 301 1.13 -10.28 11.49
CA PRO A 301 1.38 -11.69 11.25
C PRO A 301 1.21 -12.13 9.79
N ARG A 302 2.21 -12.85 9.29
CA ARG A 302 2.18 -13.51 7.98
C ARG A 302 1.55 -14.90 8.04
N TYR A 303 1.75 -15.61 9.15
CA TYR A 303 1.32 -17.00 9.33
C TYR A 303 -0.08 -17.08 9.95
N SER A 304 -0.97 -17.89 9.37
CA SER A 304 -2.38 -17.99 9.78
C SER A 304 -2.54 -18.41 11.24
N GLY A 305 -1.68 -19.30 11.77
CA GLY A 305 -1.80 -19.79 13.15
C GLY A 305 -1.80 -18.69 14.23
N LYS A 306 -1.05 -17.59 14.05
CA LYS A 306 -1.09 -16.42 14.97
C LYS A 306 -2.44 -15.71 14.92
N ILE A 307 -2.99 -15.57 13.72
CA ILE A 307 -4.28 -14.93 13.46
C ILE A 307 -5.42 -15.82 13.99
N GLU A 308 -5.40 -17.12 13.68
CA GLU A 308 -6.37 -18.11 14.17
C GLU A 308 -6.40 -18.16 15.70
N TYR A 309 -5.25 -18.11 16.36
CA TYR A 309 -5.17 -18.04 17.83
C TYR A 309 -5.87 -16.79 18.37
N LEU A 310 -5.61 -15.62 17.78
CA LEU A 310 -6.26 -14.37 18.16
C LEU A 310 -7.78 -14.40 17.89
N LEU A 311 -8.21 -14.95 16.76
CA LEU A 311 -9.63 -15.12 16.42
C LEU A 311 -10.35 -16.08 17.35
N ASN A 312 -9.66 -17.14 17.80
CA ASN A 312 -10.22 -18.08 18.78
C ASN A 312 -10.49 -17.41 20.13
N LEU A 313 -9.53 -16.64 20.65
CA LEU A 313 -9.74 -15.90 21.90
C LEU A 313 -10.89 -14.89 21.79
N THR A 314 -10.98 -14.19 20.64
CA THR A 314 -11.87 -13.02 20.50
C THR A 314 -13.26 -13.36 19.98
N LEU A 315 -13.39 -14.25 18.98
CA LEU A 315 -14.66 -14.55 18.31
C LEU A 315 -15.36 -15.81 18.84
N LEU A 316 -14.59 -16.83 19.28
CA LEU A 316 -15.17 -18.05 19.86
C LEU A 316 -15.25 -18.00 21.37
N GLN A 317 -14.13 -17.79 22.05
CA GLN A 317 -14.08 -17.82 23.51
C GLN A 317 -14.65 -16.55 24.16
N ARG A 318 -14.73 -15.43 23.40
CA ARG A 318 -15.12 -14.10 23.90
C ARG A 318 -14.39 -13.72 25.18
N ASP A 319 -13.07 -13.88 25.16
CA ASP A 319 -12.20 -13.57 26.29
C ASP A 319 -12.44 -12.13 26.77
N GLY A 320 -12.74 -11.97 28.07
CA GLY A 320 -13.07 -10.69 28.70
C GLY A 320 -11.92 -9.68 28.72
N ASN A 321 -10.70 -10.08 28.35
CA ASN A 321 -9.54 -9.19 28.19
C ASN A 321 -9.63 -8.28 26.94
N PHE A 322 -10.57 -8.56 26.03
CA PHE A 322 -10.79 -7.80 24.80
C PHE A 322 -12.10 -7.03 24.85
N SER A 323 -12.02 -5.72 24.67
CA SER A 323 -13.21 -4.85 24.55
C SER A 323 -13.76 -4.86 23.12
N ASP A 324 -15.02 -4.45 22.93
CA ASP A 324 -15.59 -4.33 21.58
C ASP A 324 -14.77 -3.40 20.67
N SER A 325 -14.18 -2.34 21.24
CA SER A 325 -13.25 -1.46 20.50
C SER A 325 -11.97 -2.19 20.08
N ASP A 326 -11.49 -3.15 20.87
CA ASP A 326 -10.35 -3.99 20.51
C ASP A 326 -10.75 -4.92 19.35
N LEU A 327 -11.95 -5.50 19.36
CA LEU A 327 -12.46 -6.33 18.27
C LEU A 327 -12.56 -5.55 16.95
N TYR A 328 -13.16 -4.36 16.94
CA TYR A 328 -13.19 -3.52 15.74
C TYR A 328 -11.80 -3.20 15.21
N LEU A 329 -10.84 -2.96 16.11
CA LEU A 329 -9.46 -2.71 15.74
C LEU A 329 -8.80 -3.94 15.11
N ILE A 330 -8.94 -5.11 15.73
CA ILE A 330 -8.43 -6.39 15.19
C ILE A 330 -8.99 -6.63 13.80
N LEU A 331 -10.32 -6.52 13.63
CA LEU A 331 -11.00 -6.73 12.35
C LEU A 331 -10.54 -5.76 11.27
N SER A 332 -10.29 -4.50 11.63
CA SER A 332 -9.74 -3.50 10.70
C SER A 332 -8.30 -3.81 10.29
N MET A 333 -7.47 -4.30 11.22
CA MET A 333 -6.09 -4.68 10.92
C MET A 333 -6.02 -5.94 10.05
N LEU A 334 -6.84 -6.95 10.33
CA LEU A 334 -6.92 -8.17 9.53
C LEU A 334 -7.43 -7.87 8.10
N ALA A 335 -8.40 -6.97 7.95
CA ALA A 335 -8.88 -6.55 6.62
C ALA A 335 -7.79 -5.87 5.77
N GLY A 336 -6.73 -5.34 6.40
CA GLY A 336 -5.65 -4.62 5.73
C GLY A 336 -4.53 -5.49 5.14
N SER A 337 -4.49 -6.80 5.43
CA SER A 337 -3.45 -7.71 4.93
C SER A 337 -4.05 -8.99 4.37
N SER A 338 -3.41 -9.57 3.35
CA SER A 338 -3.92 -10.78 2.71
C SER A 338 -3.98 -11.99 3.62
N SER A 339 -2.94 -12.20 4.43
CA SER A 339 -2.94 -13.23 5.47
C SER A 339 -4.11 -13.01 6.44
N GLY A 340 -4.37 -11.76 6.82
CA GLY A 340 -5.44 -11.35 7.72
C GLY A 340 -6.83 -11.73 7.22
N TYR A 341 -7.29 -11.14 6.11
CA TYR A 341 -8.66 -11.35 5.66
C TYR A 341 -8.90 -12.76 5.10
N ASN A 342 -7.89 -13.41 4.50
CA ASN A 342 -8.04 -14.81 4.07
C ASN A 342 -8.26 -15.72 5.30
N THR A 343 -7.43 -15.56 6.34
CA THR A 343 -7.56 -16.36 7.57
C THR A 343 -8.89 -16.06 8.28
N LEU A 344 -9.29 -14.78 8.38
CA LEU A 344 -10.57 -14.38 8.97
C LEU A 344 -11.75 -14.98 8.21
N PHE A 345 -11.72 -14.97 6.87
CA PHE A 345 -12.76 -15.58 6.05
C PHE A 345 -12.86 -17.08 6.30
N ASP A 346 -11.75 -17.81 6.22
CA ASP A 346 -11.74 -19.26 6.42
C ASP A 346 -12.18 -19.64 7.84
N TYR A 347 -11.77 -18.86 8.84
CA TYR A 347 -12.16 -19.03 10.23
C TYR A 347 -13.65 -18.77 10.46
N LEU A 348 -14.20 -17.71 9.86
CA LEU A 348 -15.63 -17.39 9.90
C LEU A 348 -16.48 -18.49 9.26
N VAL A 349 -16.08 -18.98 8.08
CA VAL A 349 -16.79 -20.05 7.37
C VAL A 349 -16.80 -21.34 8.18
N SER A 350 -15.66 -21.69 8.77
CA SER A 350 -15.49 -22.94 9.53
C SER A 350 -16.25 -22.94 10.85
N ASN A 351 -16.47 -21.77 11.45
CA ASN A 351 -17.12 -21.63 12.76
C ASN A 351 -18.41 -20.79 12.71
N TRP A 352 -19.05 -20.74 11.55
CA TRP A 352 -20.14 -19.81 11.24
C TRP A 352 -21.24 -19.80 12.30
N ASP A 353 -21.76 -20.97 12.64
CA ASP A 353 -22.94 -21.09 13.51
C ASP A 353 -22.64 -20.61 14.94
N GLU A 354 -21.46 -20.94 15.48
CA GLU A 354 -21.06 -20.52 16.83
C GLU A 354 -20.73 -19.01 16.87
N ILE A 355 -20.00 -18.49 15.88
CA ILE A 355 -19.71 -17.05 15.80
C ILE A 355 -21.03 -16.27 15.64
N LYS A 356 -21.93 -16.70 14.76
CA LYS A 356 -23.22 -16.02 14.55
C LYS A 356 -24.02 -15.96 15.85
N LYS A 357 -24.06 -17.06 16.60
CA LYS A 357 -24.72 -17.14 17.91
C LYS A 357 -24.03 -16.21 18.94
N ASN A 358 -22.70 -16.23 19.00
CA ASN A 358 -21.91 -15.42 19.93
C ASN A 358 -22.07 -13.90 19.75
N PHE A 359 -22.44 -13.46 18.56
CA PHE A 359 -22.62 -12.04 18.22
C PHE A 359 -24.07 -11.67 17.88
N ALA A 360 -25.04 -12.52 18.21
CA ALA A 360 -26.47 -12.26 18.00
C ALA A 360 -26.95 -11.00 18.75
N ASP A 361 -26.37 -10.71 19.92
CA ASP A 361 -26.62 -9.52 20.74
C ASP A 361 -25.82 -8.28 20.27
N LYS A 362 -24.90 -8.44 19.32
CA LYS A 362 -23.98 -7.38 18.85
C LYS A 362 -24.02 -7.21 17.33
N PRO A 363 -25.13 -6.72 16.75
CA PRO A 363 -25.32 -6.66 15.30
C PRO A 363 -24.28 -5.80 14.56
N MET A 364 -23.76 -4.75 15.19
CA MET A 364 -22.72 -3.91 14.59
C MET A 364 -21.37 -4.64 14.50
N LEU A 365 -20.99 -5.42 15.53
CA LEU A 365 -19.79 -6.25 15.47
C LEU A 365 -19.95 -7.38 14.47
N TRP A 366 -21.12 -8.02 14.39
CA TRP A 366 -21.42 -9.00 13.34
C TRP A 366 -21.23 -8.39 11.95
N ASN A 367 -21.77 -7.20 11.70
CA ASN A 367 -21.59 -6.48 10.44
C ASN A 367 -20.11 -6.22 10.13
N SER A 368 -19.31 -5.83 11.12
CA SER A 368 -17.87 -5.64 10.95
C SER A 368 -17.09 -6.93 10.71
N ILE A 369 -17.47 -8.04 11.37
CA ILE A 369 -16.85 -9.36 11.12
C ILE A 369 -17.09 -9.74 9.66
N VAL A 370 -18.34 -9.66 9.19
CA VAL A 370 -18.70 -9.96 7.80
C VAL A 370 -17.97 -9.04 6.84
N ALA A 371 -18.01 -7.71 7.08
CA ALA A 371 -17.34 -6.73 6.22
C ALA A 371 -15.83 -6.99 6.08
N SER A 372 -15.14 -7.24 7.19
CA SER A 372 -13.70 -7.52 7.20
C SER A 372 -13.36 -8.86 6.56
N ALA A 373 -14.22 -9.86 6.71
CA ALA A 373 -14.03 -11.18 6.11
C ALA A 373 -14.26 -11.18 4.59
N THR A 374 -15.20 -10.40 4.08
CA THR A 374 -15.60 -10.45 2.66
C THR A 374 -15.10 -9.28 1.82
N GLY A 375 -14.67 -8.17 2.41
CA GLY A 375 -14.48 -6.90 1.70
C GLY A 375 -13.16 -6.69 0.97
N SER A 376 -12.11 -7.47 1.26
CA SER A 376 -10.73 -7.14 0.85
C SER A 376 -10.15 -8.00 -0.27
N PHE A 377 -10.93 -8.97 -0.79
CA PHE A 377 -10.51 -9.86 -1.87
C PHE A 377 -10.34 -9.13 -3.20
N LYS A 378 -9.37 -9.56 -4.00
CA LYS A 378 -9.02 -8.92 -5.29
C LYS A 378 -8.82 -9.93 -6.43
N SER A 379 -9.24 -11.17 -6.22
CA SER A 379 -9.00 -12.30 -7.11
C SER A 379 -10.30 -13.03 -7.46
N HIS A 380 -10.33 -13.68 -8.63
CA HIS A 380 -11.44 -14.54 -9.06
C HIS A 380 -11.74 -15.63 -8.02
N THR A 381 -10.72 -16.21 -7.41
CA THR A 381 -10.87 -17.17 -6.31
C THR A 381 -11.59 -16.54 -5.12
N GLY A 382 -11.18 -15.35 -4.68
CA GLY A 382 -11.85 -14.61 -3.62
C GLY A 382 -13.31 -14.30 -3.93
N LEU A 383 -13.61 -13.89 -5.17
CA LEU A 383 -14.98 -13.65 -5.63
C LEU A 383 -15.85 -14.91 -5.53
N GLU A 384 -15.32 -16.05 -5.98
CA GLU A 384 -16.05 -17.33 -5.93
C GLU A 384 -16.29 -17.76 -4.48
N LEU A 385 -15.31 -17.63 -3.60
CA LEU A 385 -15.44 -17.95 -2.17
C LEU A 385 -16.54 -17.13 -1.50
N VAL A 386 -16.52 -15.81 -1.67
CA VAL A 386 -17.56 -14.92 -1.10
C VAL A 386 -18.92 -15.21 -1.72
N SER A 387 -18.98 -15.51 -3.03
CA SER A 387 -20.22 -15.86 -3.72
C SER A 387 -20.80 -17.19 -3.20
N GLN A 388 -19.97 -18.19 -2.98
CA GLN A 388 -20.39 -19.48 -2.41
C GLN A 388 -20.89 -19.33 -0.98
N LEU A 389 -20.19 -18.56 -0.15
CA LEU A 389 -20.63 -18.25 1.21
C LEU A 389 -22.00 -17.56 1.19
N TYR A 390 -22.17 -16.55 0.32
CA TYR A 390 -23.42 -15.81 0.19
C TYR A 390 -24.60 -16.71 -0.22
N ARG A 391 -24.38 -17.61 -1.20
CA ARG A 391 -25.40 -18.60 -1.62
C ARG A 391 -25.71 -19.61 -0.52
N LYS A 392 -24.69 -20.14 0.15
CA LYS A 392 -24.84 -21.22 1.16
C LYS A 392 -25.53 -20.74 2.43
N ARG A 393 -25.25 -19.51 2.86
CA ARG A 393 -25.78 -18.91 4.10
C ARG A 393 -26.79 -17.79 3.81
N GLN A 394 -27.48 -17.90 2.68
CA GLN A 394 -28.50 -16.94 2.28
C GLN A 394 -29.51 -16.76 3.41
N SER A 395 -29.94 -15.52 3.68
CA SER A 395 -30.80 -15.12 4.82
C SER A 395 -30.19 -15.15 6.22
N GLU A 396 -29.05 -15.83 6.44
CA GLU A 396 -28.40 -15.88 7.76
C GLU A 396 -27.53 -14.64 8.05
N PHE A 397 -27.21 -13.84 7.03
CA PHE A 397 -26.44 -12.60 7.18
C PHE A 397 -27.20 -11.54 7.99
N GLY A 398 -28.52 -11.53 7.94
CA GLY A 398 -29.35 -10.50 8.59
C GLY A 398 -28.97 -9.09 8.14
N ASN A 399 -28.62 -8.21 9.08
CA ASN A 399 -28.22 -6.83 8.79
C ASN A 399 -26.93 -6.70 7.94
N ALA A 400 -26.19 -7.78 7.73
CA ALA A 400 -24.96 -7.76 6.94
C ALA A 400 -25.18 -8.11 5.46
N ASP A 401 -26.41 -8.39 5.02
CA ASP A 401 -26.66 -8.86 3.65
C ASP A 401 -26.16 -7.85 2.58
N PHE A 402 -26.53 -6.58 2.73
CA PHE A 402 -26.08 -5.50 1.85
C PHE A 402 -24.55 -5.31 1.84
N ILE A 403 -23.87 -5.70 2.93
CA ILE A 403 -22.42 -5.61 3.06
C ILE A 403 -21.79 -6.62 2.10
N VAL A 404 -22.29 -7.85 2.07
CA VAL A 404 -21.77 -8.90 1.18
C VAL A 404 -22.04 -8.55 -0.27
N GLU A 405 -23.22 -8.03 -0.61
CA GLU A 405 -23.50 -7.55 -1.96
C GLU A 405 -22.53 -6.44 -2.39
N LYS A 406 -22.26 -5.48 -1.50
CA LYS A 406 -21.28 -4.42 -1.74
C LYS A 406 -19.87 -5.00 -1.90
N SER A 407 -19.47 -5.95 -1.05
CA SER A 407 -18.19 -6.65 -1.18
C SER A 407 -18.07 -7.33 -2.54
N LEU A 408 -19.09 -8.08 -2.98
CA LEU A 408 -19.09 -8.76 -4.29
C LEU A 408 -18.94 -7.78 -5.46
N ARG A 409 -19.57 -6.59 -5.39
CA ARG A 409 -19.39 -5.54 -6.40
C ARG A 409 -17.97 -4.98 -6.40
N ASN A 410 -17.43 -4.68 -5.22
CA ASN A 410 -16.07 -4.14 -5.08
C ASN A 410 -15.02 -5.14 -5.57
N ILE A 411 -15.13 -6.42 -5.18
CA ILE A 411 -14.19 -7.47 -5.61
C ILE A 411 -14.12 -7.55 -7.13
N LYS A 412 -15.26 -7.45 -7.84
CA LYS A 412 -15.27 -7.46 -9.31
C LYS A 412 -14.47 -6.32 -9.92
N VAL A 413 -14.53 -5.13 -9.33
CA VAL A 413 -13.77 -3.96 -9.81
C VAL A 413 -12.28 -4.11 -9.50
N GLU A 414 -11.92 -4.63 -8.33
CA GLU A 414 -10.53 -4.94 -7.99
C GLU A 414 -9.92 -6.02 -8.90
N ILE A 415 -10.73 -6.98 -9.35
CA ILE A 415 -10.33 -8.00 -10.32
C ILE A 415 -9.97 -7.36 -11.67
N GLU A 416 -10.76 -6.38 -12.16
CA GLU A 416 -10.45 -5.69 -13.42
C GLU A 416 -9.07 -5.00 -13.37
N TRP A 417 -8.74 -4.40 -12.22
CA TRP A 417 -7.41 -3.82 -12.01
C TRP A 417 -6.33 -4.90 -12.01
N THR A 418 -6.55 -6.01 -11.29
CA THR A 418 -5.62 -7.13 -11.18
C THR A 418 -5.33 -7.75 -12.54
N ASP A 419 -6.37 -8.08 -13.31
CA ASP A 419 -6.28 -8.75 -14.61
C ASP A 419 -5.56 -7.87 -15.65
N LYS A 420 -5.73 -6.55 -15.58
CA LYS A 420 -5.05 -5.59 -16.45
C LYS A 420 -3.59 -5.38 -16.08
N ASN A 421 -3.31 -5.14 -14.79
CA ASN A 421 -2.02 -4.59 -14.37
C ASN A 421 -1.01 -5.67 -13.96
N ILE A 422 -1.42 -6.70 -13.22
CA ILE A 422 -0.47 -7.70 -12.70
C ILE A 422 0.33 -8.42 -13.80
N PRO A 423 -0.27 -8.85 -14.93
CA PRO A 423 0.51 -9.47 -16.01
C PRO A 423 1.49 -8.51 -16.72
N ALA A 424 1.17 -7.21 -16.76
CA ALA A 424 2.07 -6.20 -17.31
C ALA A 424 3.24 -5.94 -16.36
N MET A 425 2.97 -5.83 -15.06
CA MET A 425 3.98 -5.68 -14.01
C MET A 425 4.90 -6.90 -13.95
N GLU A 426 4.37 -8.12 -14.02
CA GLU A 426 5.19 -9.34 -14.01
C GLU A 426 6.19 -9.35 -15.16
N ARG A 427 5.75 -9.03 -16.38
CA ARG A 427 6.62 -8.95 -17.56
C ARG A 427 7.66 -7.85 -17.43
N TRP A 428 7.27 -6.70 -16.88
CA TRP A 428 8.18 -5.59 -16.65
C TRP A 428 9.25 -5.94 -15.61
N LEU A 429 8.85 -6.54 -14.49
CA LEU A 429 9.75 -6.99 -13.44
C LEU A 429 10.74 -8.00 -14.00
N LEU A 430 10.28 -8.99 -14.78
CA LEU A 430 11.13 -9.96 -15.47
C LEU A 430 12.18 -9.32 -16.39
N ALA A 431 11.80 -8.27 -17.13
CA ALA A 431 12.72 -7.60 -18.05
C ALA A 431 13.75 -6.71 -17.34
N ASN A 432 13.46 -6.30 -16.09
CA ASN A 432 14.30 -5.42 -15.29
C ASN A 432 14.94 -6.12 -14.08
N ASP A 433 14.74 -7.44 -13.97
CA ASP A 433 15.44 -8.33 -13.04
C ASP A 433 16.85 -8.54 -13.59
N LYS A 434 17.76 -7.61 -13.31
CA LYS A 434 19.18 -7.80 -13.56
C LYS A 434 19.76 -8.47 -12.32
N GLU A 435 19.76 -9.81 -12.32
CA GLU A 435 20.62 -10.59 -11.42
C GLU A 435 22.10 -10.19 -11.56
#